data_AF-A0A2T4S5D1-F1
#
_entry.id   AF-A0A2T4S5D1-F1
#
_cell.length_a   1.000
_cell.length_b   1.000
_cell.length_c   1.000
_cell.angle_alpha   90.00
_cell.angle_beta   90.00
_cell.angle_gamma   90.00
#
_symmetry.space_group_name_H-M   'P 1'
#
loop_
_entity.id
_entity.type
_entity.pdbx_description
1 polymer ?
#
loop_
_entity_poly.entity_id
_entity_poly.type
_entity_poly.pdbx_seq_one_letter_code
_entity_poly.pdbx_strand_id
1 'polypeptide(L)'
;EQFFVDFKPEENLKAADLEKVSKDIQKAVSANHPIEVRDLSTLDALDQFNENAFMQHHIEQASEPVKVAVHGDYAAVIDQPLVHNLSKVKHFSLQAVSATNWLRDVNNEALQRVSGFAFADAKALEDHQAFIDKYEQVNHRRLGKELDIFSFSEFAPGMPFYAHNG
;
A
#
# COMPACT_ATOMS: atom_id res chain seq x y z
N GLU A 1 -3.55 -9.95 -7.08
CA GLU A 1 -2.63 -8.89 -7.52
C GLU A 1 -2.15 -8.06 -6.34
N GLN A 2 -0.97 -7.46 -6.47
CA GLN A 2 -0.33 -6.65 -5.43
C GLN A 2 -0.92 -5.23 -5.45
N PHE A 3 -1.08 -4.65 -4.27
CA PHE A 3 -1.49 -3.26 -4.10
C PHE A 3 -0.65 -2.56 -3.03
N PHE A 4 -0.69 -1.24 -3.03
CA PHE A 4 -0.17 -0.42 -1.94
C PHE A 4 -0.96 0.87 -1.81
N VAL A 5 -0.93 1.47 -0.63
CA VAL A 5 -1.47 2.80 -0.36
C VAL A 5 -0.42 3.60 0.39
N ASP A 6 -0.13 4.79 -0.13
CA ASP A 6 0.72 5.78 0.51
C ASP A 6 -0.15 6.78 1.24
N PHE A 7 0.17 7.04 2.50
CA PHE A 7 -0.57 7.98 3.32
C PHE A 7 0.35 8.63 4.35
N LYS A 8 -0.07 9.80 4.81
CA LYS A 8 0.57 10.50 5.91
C LYS A 8 -0.12 10.10 7.21
N PRO A 9 0.48 9.23 8.04
CA PRO A 9 -0.10 8.87 9.32
C PRO A 9 0.00 10.04 10.32
N GLU A 10 -0.94 10.12 11.27
CA GLU A 10 -0.76 10.92 12.48
C GLU A 10 0.27 10.24 13.42
N GLU A 11 0.17 8.91 13.55
CA GLU A 11 1.11 8.07 14.30
C GLU A 11 1.71 6.99 13.40
N ASN A 12 3.05 6.86 13.43
CA ASN A 12 3.75 5.88 12.60
C ASN A 12 3.26 4.44 12.88
N LEU A 13 2.71 3.81 11.85
CA LEU A 13 2.33 2.41 11.86
C LEU A 13 3.58 1.51 11.87
N LYS A 14 3.50 0.44 12.64
CA LYS A 14 4.48 -0.64 12.72
C LYS A 14 3.90 -1.91 12.10
N ALA A 15 4.76 -2.88 11.83
CA ALA A 15 4.32 -4.19 11.32
C ALA A 15 3.29 -4.88 12.24
N ALA A 16 3.40 -4.68 13.56
CA ALA A 16 2.45 -5.22 14.53
C ALA A 16 1.03 -4.62 14.40
N ASP A 17 0.91 -3.40 13.87
CA ASP A 17 -0.39 -2.73 13.72
C ASP A 17 -1.17 -3.24 12.51
N LEU A 18 -0.51 -3.93 11.57
CA LEU A 18 -1.14 -4.50 10.38
C LEU A 18 -2.26 -5.49 10.73
N GLU A 19 -2.14 -6.23 11.83
CA GLU A 19 -3.20 -7.14 12.28
C GLU A 19 -4.48 -6.37 12.65
N LYS A 20 -4.32 -5.23 13.34
CA LYS A 20 -5.43 -4.35 13.71
C LYS A 20 -6.05 -3.71 12.46
N VAL A 21 -5.21 -3.16 11.58
CA VAL A 21 -5.66 -2.56 10.31
C VAL A 21 -6.41 -3.58 9.45
N SER A 22 -5.91 -4.81 9.35
CA SER A 22 -6.58 -5.89 8.61
C SER A 22 -7.97 -6.19 9.17
N LYS A 23 -8.12 -6.29 10.50
CA LYS A 23 -9.42 -6.49 11.15
C LYS A 23 -10.37 -5.32 10.90
N ASP A 24 -9.88 -4.09 10.92
CA ASP A 24 -10.71 -2.91 10.69
C ASP A 24 -11.15 -2.81 9.22
N ILE A 25 -10.29 -3.16 8.26
CA ILE A 25 -10.67 -3.31 6.84
C ILE A 25 -11.75 -4.40 6.69
N GLN A 26 -11.60 -5.55 7.34
CA GLN A 26 -12.61 -6.62 7.29
C GLN A 26 -13.97 -6.17 7.84
N LYS A 27 -13.99 -5.37 8.92
CA LYS A 27 -15.23 -4.77 9.44
C LYS A 27 -15.85 -3.81 8.44
N ALA A 28 -15.05 -2.91 7.86
CA ALA A 28 -15.53 -1.95 6.86
C ALA A 28 -16.10 -2.65 5.61
N VAL A 29 -15.40 -3.68 5.11
CA VAL A 29 -15.86 -4.53 4.01
C VAL A 29 -17.17 -5.24 4.35
N SER A 30 -17.31 -5.73 5.59
CA SER A 30 -18.51 -6.45 6.04
C SER A 30 -19.71 -5.52 6.23
N ALA A 31 -19.47 -4.26 6.64
CA ALA A 31 -20.51 -3.23 6.71
C ALA A 31 -21.06 -2.88 5.32
N ASN A 32 -20.24 -3.04 4.28
CA ASN A 32 -20.63 -2.93 2.87
C ASN A 32 -21.35 -1.62 2.55
N HIS A 33 -20.89 -0.50 3.12
CA HIS A 33 -21.41 0.81 2.78
C HIS A 33 -21.17 1.11 1.29
N PRO A 34 -22.11 1.78 0.60
CA PRO A 34 -21.96 2.09 -0.81
C PRO A 34 -20.74 2.98 -1.06
N ILE A 35 -20.18 2.85 -2.25
CA ILE A 35 -19.21 3.81 -2.80
C ILE A 35 -19.93 4.58 -3.88
N GLU A 36 -20.12 5.88 -3.66
CA GLU A 36 -20.71 6.78 -4.63
C GLU A 36 -19.60 7.40 -5.49
N VAL A 37 -19.73 7.32 -6.81
CA VAL A 37 -18.80 7.99 -7.73
C VAL A 37 -19.52 9.21 -8.30
N ARG A 38 -18.91 10.37 -8.14
CA ARG A 38 -19.40 11.65 -8.65
C ARG A 38 -18.44 12.17 -9.71
N ASP A 39 -18.99 12.70 -10.79
CA ASP A 39 -18.25 13.42 -11.81
C ASP A 39 -18.33 14.92 -11.46
N LEU A 40 -17.20 15.53 -11.13
CA LEU A 40 -17.08 16.93 -10.74
C LEU A 40 -16.29 17.72 -11.77
N SER A 41 -16.54 19.03 -11.83
CA SER A 41 -15.63 19.94 -12.52
C SER A 41 -14.32 20.04 -11.75
N THR A 42 -13.24 20.44 -12.42
CA THR A 42 -11.94 20.65 -11.77
C THR A 42 -12.04 21.67 -10.63
N LEU A 43 -12.85 22.73 -10.81
CA LEU A 43 -13.03 23.77 -9.80
C LEU A 43 -13.77 23.23 -8.57
N ASP A 44 -14.86 22.48 -8.75
CA ASP A 44 -15.63 21.90 -7.64
C ASP A 44 -14.80 20.87 -6.87
N ALA A 45 -13.97 20.08 -7.58
CA ALA A 45 -13.09 19.12 -6.94
C ALA A 45 -11.98 19.81 -6.12
N LEU A 46 -11.40 20.90 -6.64
CA LEU A 46 -10.40 21.68 -5.90
C LEU A 46 -10.99 22.32 -4.64
N ASP A 47 -12.23 22.81 -4.70
CA ASP A 47 -12.93 23.34 -3.52
C ASP A 47 -13.20 22.25 -2.49
N GLN A 48 -13.66 21.07 -2.92
CA GLN A 48 -13.91 19.93 -2.03
C GLN A 48 -12.64 19.43 -1.32
N PHE A 49 -11.48 19.48 -1.98
CA PHE A 49 -10.20 19.00 -1.45
C PHE A 49 -9.22 20.14 -1.09
N ASN A 50 -9.73 21.31 -0.73
CA ASN A 50 -8.95 22.52 -0.45
C ASN A 50 -7.86 22.36 0.66
N GLU A 51 -8.07 21.46 1.61
CA GLU A 51 -7.12 21.16 2.70
C GLU A 51 -6.22 19.94 2.41
N ASN A 52 -6.45 19.23 1.31
CA ASN A 52 -5.71 18.01 0.95
C ASN A 52 -4.82 18.24 -0.27
N ALA A 53 -3.58 18.68 -0.01
CA ALA A 53 -2.58 18.93 -1.04
C ALA A 53 -2.30 17.71 -1.95
N PHE A 54 -2.40 16.48 -1.42
CA PHE A 54 -2.20 15.27 -2.22
C PHE A 54 -3.33 15.10 -3.25
N MET A 55 -4.58 15.31 -2.84
CA MET A 55 -5.74 15.21 -3.73
C MET A 55 -5.76 16.34 -4.76
N GLN A 56 -5.38 17.57 -4.38
CA GLN A 56 -5.22 18.67 -5.33
C GLN A 56 -4.23 18.34 -6.44
N HIS A 57 -3.07 17.78 -6.09
CA HIS A 57 -2.11 17.33 -7.09
C HIS A 57 -2.71 16.31 -8.07
N HIS A 58 -3.49 15.35 -7.56
CA HIS A 58 -4.18 14.39 -8.43
C HIS A 58 -5.25 15.02 -9.32
N ILE A 59 -5.98 16.03 -8.82
CA ILE A 59 -6.99 16.78 -9.59
C ILE A 59 -6.34 17.52 -10.75
N GLU A 60 -5.20 18.19 -10.52
CA GLU A 60 -4.46 18.92 -11.55
C GLU A 60 -3.96 18.01 -12.69
N GLN A 61 -3.74 16.73 -12.40
CA GLN A 61 -3.30 15.73 -13.38
C GLN A 61 -4.45 14.92 -13.99
N ALA A 62 -5.67 15.06 -13.47
CA ALA A 62 -6.83 14.30 -13.91
C ALA A 62 -7.43 14.85 -15.21
N SER A 63 -8.02 13.96 -16.02
CA SER A 63 -8.87 14.36 -17.16
C SER A 63 -10.24 14.81 -16.67
N GLU A 64 -10.82 15.81 -17.33
CA GLU A 64 -12.17 16.28 -17.02
C GLU A 64 -13.25 15.39 -17.68
N PRO A 65 -14.33 14.99 -16.98
CA PRO A 65 -14.67 15.32 -15.58
C PRO A 65 -13.83 14.55 -14.55
N VAL A 66 -13.52 15.22 -13.44
CA VAL A 66 -12.77 14.61 -12.33
C VAL A 66 -13.69 13.64 -11.58
N LYS A 67 -13.26 12.39 -11.47
CA LYS A 67 -14.03 11.35 -10.77
C LYS A 67 -13.64 11.30 -9.30
N VAL A 68 -14.61 11.51 -8.43
CA VAL A 68 -14.45 11.45 -6.97
C VAL A 68 -15.28 10.32 -6.40
N ALA A 69 -14.63 9.41 -5.70
CA ALA A 69 -15.29 8.34 -4.96
C ALA A 69 -15.51 8.76 -3.51
N VAL A 70 -16.72 8.59 -3.02
CA VAL A 70 -17.11 8.88 -1.63
C VAL A 70 -17.54 7.58 -0.96
N HIS A 71 -16.97 7.31 0.21
CA HIS A 71 -17.25 6.14 1.03
C HIS A 71 -17.34 6.55 2.51
N GLY A 72 -18.57 6.67 3.02
CA GLY A 72 -18.80 7.22 4.37
C GLY A 72 -18.25 8.63 4.46
N ASP A 73 -17.35 8.86 5.42
CA ASP A 73 -16.73 10.16 5.66
C ASP A 73 -15.43 10.37 4.84
N TYR A 74 -15.04 9.38 4.03
CA TYR A 74 -13.85 9.45 3.20
C TYR A 74 -14.18 9.76 1.74
N ALA A 75 -13.43 10.67 1.13
CA ALA A 75 -13.49 10.96 -0.29
C ALA A 75 -12.10 10.92 -0.91
N ALA A 76 -12.00 10.43 -2.14
CA ALA A 76 -10.75 10.39 -2.89
C ALA A 76 -10.99 10.56 -4.39
N VAL A 77 -10.01 11.14 -5.06
CA VAL A 77 -9.96 11.22 -6.52
C VAL A 77 -9.55 9.86 -7.06
N ILE A 78 -10.25 9.38 -8.08
CA ILE A 78 -9.97 8.08 -8.70
C ILE A 78 -9.68 8.22 -10.19
N ASP A 79 -8.73 7.42 -10.65
CA ASP A 79 -8.37 7.26 -12.06
C ASP A 79 -8.80 5.88 -12.61
N GLN A 80 -9.14 4.94 -11.72
CA GLN A 80 -9.50 3.57 -12.06
C GLN A 80 -10.91 3.19 -11.57
N PRO A 81 -11.57 2.23 -12.25
CA PRO A 81 -12.86 1.71 -11.81
C PRO A 81 -12.77 1.08 -10.41
N LEU A 82 -13.75 1.38 -9.57
CA LEU A 82 -13.86 0.79 -8.24
C LEU A 82 -14.81 -0.42 -8.23
N VAL A 83 -14.63 -1.26 -7.21
CA VAL A 83 -15.58 -2.33 -6.92
C VAL A 83 -16.90 -1.74 -6.40
N HIS A 84 -18.02 -2.12 -7.02
CA HIS A 84 -19.34 -1.64 -6.59
C HIS A 84 -19.85 -2.27 -5.30
N ASN A 85 -19.34 -3.45 -4.94
CA ASN A 85 -19.78 -4.20 -3.77
C ASN A 85 -18.54 -4.61 -2.97
N LEU A 86 -18.32 -3.93 -1.85
CA LEU A 86 -17.18 -4.15 -0.97
C LEU A 86 -17.13 -5.57 -0.43
N SER A 87 -18.29 -6.21 -0.21
CA SER A 87 -18.34 -7.60 0.27
C SER A 87 -17.64 -8.61 -0.64
N LYS A 88 -17.28 -8.24 -1.88
CA LYS A 88 -16.45 -9.07 -2.78
C LYS A 88 -14.96 -9.06 -2.40
N VAL A 89 -14.50 -8.07 -1.64
CA VAL A 89 -13.09 -7.91 -1.20
C VAL A 89 -12.84 -8.78 0.03
N LYS A 90 -12.88 -10.10 -0.14
CA LYS A 90 -12.75 -11.05 0.99
C LYS A 90 -11.34 -11.59 1.18
N HIS A 91 -10.59 -11.73 0.10
CA HIS A 91 -9.33 -12.46 0.09
C HIS A 91 -8.18 -11.49 -0.13
N PHE A 92 -7.74 -10.87 0.96
CA PHE A 92 -6.58 -9.99 0.95
C PHE A 92 -5.66 -10.26 2.14
N SER A 93 -4.39 -9.86 2.02
CA SER A 93 -3.39 -9.94 3.08
C SER A 93 -2.50 -8.69 3.04
N LEU A 94 -2.32 -8.04 4.19
CA LEU A 94 -1.35 -6.94 4.35
C LEU A 94 0.02 -7.53 4.68
N GLN A 95 1.07 -7.01 4.05
CA GLN A 95 2.38 -7.65 4.05
C GLN A 95 3.43 -6.82 4.79
N ALA A 96 3.52 -5.52 4.48
CA ALA A 96 4.57 -4.68 5.03
C ALA A 96 4.14 -3.22 5.15
N VAL A 97 4.73 -2.57 6.14
CA VAL A 97 4.77 -1.10 6.27
C VAL A 97 6.18 -0.65 5.90
N SER A 98 6.30 0.29 4.97
CA SER A 98 7.58 0.87 4.54
C SER A 98 7.50 2.39 4.48
N ALA A 99 8.61 3.08 4.70
CA ALA A 99 8.69 4.52 4.44
C ALA A 99 8.81 4.79 2.93
N THR A 100 8.18 5.87 2.47
CA THR A 100 8.32 6.39 1.11
C THR A 100 8.23 7.91 1.18
N ASN A 101 8.60 8.61 0.11
CA ASN A 101 8.42 10.05 0.02
C ASN A 101 7.43 10.37 -1.10
N TRP A 102 6.71 11.47 -0.95
CA TRP A 102 5.75 11.93 -1.95
C TRP A 102 6.42 12.14 -3.31
N LEU A 103 5.79 11.62 -4.37
CA LEU A 103 6.35 11.57 -5.74
C LEU A 103 7.73 10.91 -5.86
N ARG A 104 8.13 10.11 -4.85
CA ARG A 104 9.46 9.46 -4.75
C ARG A 104 10.63 10.45 -4.70
N ASP A 105 10.37 11.71 -4.34
CA ASP A 105 11.41 12.72 -4.14
C ASP A 105 11.74 12.82 -2.65
N VAL A 106 13.03 12.69 -2.31
CA VAL A 106 13.53 12.75 -0.94
C VAL A 106 13.34 14.11 -0.27
N ASN A 107 13.10 15.17 -1.05
CA ASN A 107 12.87 16.52 -0.54
C ASN A 107 11.39 16.78 -0.22
N ASN A 108 10.49 15.88 -0.64
CA ASN A 108 9.07 16.01 -0.40
C ASN A 108 8.64 15.37 0.94
N GLU A 109 7.36 15.54 1.27
CA GLU A 109 6.74 14.98 2.46
C GLU A 109 7.03 13.47 2.62
N ALA A 110 7.45 13.07 3.82
CA ALA A 110 7.63 11.67 4.18
C ALA A 110 6.28 11.01 4.44
N LEU A 111 6.06 9.84 3.84
CA LEU A 111 4.83 9.06 3.90
C LEU A 111 5.12 7.63 4.37
N GLN A 112 4.09 6.96 4.84
CA GLN A 112 4.12 5.52 5.05
C GLN A 112 3.32 4.81 3.95
N ARG A 113 3.86 3.69 3.50
CA ARG A 113 3.25 2.79 2.54
C ARG A 113 2.83 1.52 3.25
N VAL A 114 1.56 1.16 3.13
CA VAL A 114 1.07 -0.19 3.45
C VAL A 114 0.93 -0.95 2.14
N SER A 115 1.56 -2.11 2.06
CA SER A 115 1.50 -3.00 0.89
C SER A 115 0.80 -4.30 1.21
N GLY A 116 0.15 -4.89 0.21
CA GLY A 116 -0.60 -6.13 0.36
C GLY A 116 -0.91 -6.82 -0.96
N PHE A 117 -1.61 -7.94 -0.85
CA PHE A 117 -2.11 -8.71 -1.97
C PHE A 117 -3.62 -8.93 -1.83
N ALA A 118 -4.33 -8.92 -2.95
CA ALA A 118 -5.75 -9.28 -3.01
C ALA A 118 -6.02 -10.25 -4.16
N PHE A 119 -6.89 -11.23 -3.94
CA PHE A 119 -7.25 -12.25 -4.92
C PHE A 119 -8.77 -12.42 -5.00
N ALA A 120 -9.23 -13.01 -6.11
CA ALA A 120 -10.65 -13.27 -6.32
C ALA A 120 -11.19 -14.43 -5.47
N ASP A 121 -10.33 -15.38 -5.10
CA ASP A 121 -10.68 -16.57 -4.32
C ASP A 121 -9.64 -16.84 -3.21
N ALA A 122 -10.07 -17.60 -2.20
CA ALA A 122 -9.26 -17.92 -1.03
C ALA A 122 -8.05 -18.80 -1.38
N LYS A 123 -8.21 -19.71 -2.35
CA LYS A 123 -7.17 -20.67 -2.71
C LYS A 123 -5.98 -19.95 -3.35
N ALA A 124 -6.24 -18.99 -4.23
CA ALA A 124 -5.19 -18.19 -4.85
C ALA A 124 -4.41 -17.36 -3.82
N LEU A 125 -5.07 -16.85 -2.78
CA LEU A 125 -4.39 -16.17 -1.68
C LEU A 125 -3.52 -17.12 -0.86
N GLU A 126 -4.04 -18.31 -0.53
CA GLU A 126 -3.30 -19.33 0.22
C GLU A 126 -2.08 -19.85 -0.55
N ASP A 127 -2.28 -20.19 -1.83
CA ASP A 127 -1.21 -20.61 -2.74
C ASP A 127 -0.12 -19.53 -2.87
N HIS A 128 -0.52 -18.26 -2.94
CA HIS A 128 0.43 -17.15 -2.98
C HIS A 128 1.17 -16.97 -1.66
N GLN A 129 0.51 -17.07 -0.52
CA GLN A 129 1.17 -16.96 0.79
C GLN A 129 2.18 -18.11 0.98
N ALA A 130 1.80 -19.33 0.62
CA ALA A 130 2.71 -20.48 0.64
C ALA A 130 3.91 -20.31 -0.32
N PHE A 131 3.72 -19.63 -1.45
CA PHE A 131 4.80 -19.27 -2.35
C PHE A 131 5.76 -18.25 -1.72
N ILE A 132 5.25 -17.19 -1.07
CA ILE A 132 6.06 -16.19 -0.38
C ILE A 132 6.88 -16.83 0.75
N ASP A 133 6.26 -17.71 1.54
CA ASP A 133 6.96 -18.40 2.64
C ASP A 133 8.11 -19.28 2.13
N LYS A 134 7.89 -19.98 1.01
CA LYS A 134 8.96 -20.75 0.33
C LYS A 134 10.05 -19.84 -0.22
N TYR A 135 9.69 -18.69 -0.78
CA TYR A 135 10.65 -17.74 -1.33
C TYR A 135 11.54 -17.14 -0.23
N GLU A 136 10.97 -16.80 0.93
CA GLU A 136 11.76 -16.30 2.07
C GLU A 136 12.72 -17.36 2.62
N GLN A 137 12.36 -18.64 2.55
CA GLN A 137 13.28 -19.73 2.91
C GLN A 137 14.50 -19.81 1.99
N VAL A 138 14.41 -19.36 0.74
CA VAL A 138 15.54 -19.38 -0.21
C VAL A 138 16.14 -17.99 -0.45
N ASN A 139 15.74 -16.99 0.34
CA ASN A 139 16.21 -15.62 0.20
C ASN A 139 17.73 -15.54 0.44
N HIS A 140 18.48 -15.12 -0.58
CA HIS A 140 19.94 -15.01 -0.51
C HIS A 140 20.44 -14.10 0.61
N ARG A 141 19.67 -13.10 1.04
CA ARG A 141 20.05 -12.23 2.17
C ARG A 141 19.93 -12.95 3.50
N ARG A 142 18.92 -13.82 3.63
CA ARG A 142 18.72 -14.66 4.81
C ARG A 142 19.76 -15.77 4.85
N LEU A 143 19.84 -16.55 3.77
CA LEU A 143 20.80 -17.66 3.63
C LEU A 143 22.24 -17.18 3.66
N GLY A 144 22.57 -16.05 3.01
CA GLY A 144 23.92 -15.50 3.02
C GLY A 144 24.39 -15.14 4.42
N LYS A 145 23.47 -14.68 5.29
CA LYS A 145 23.77 -14.45 6.70
C LYS A 145 23.83 -15.75 7.52
N GLU A 146 22.91 -16.69 7.29
CA GLU A 146 22.85 -17.96 8.03
C GLU A 146 24.02 -18.91 7.70
N LEU A 147 24.49 -18.87 6.45
CA LEU A 147 25.60 -19.67 5.94
C LEU A 147 26.93 -18.91 5.97
N ASP A 148 26.95 -17.69 6.52
CA ASP A 148 28.12 -16.83 6.63
C ASP A 148 28.84 -16.60 5.28
N ILE A 149 28.09 -16.41 4.19
CA ILE A 149 28.60 -16.19 2.81
C ILE A 149 29.08 -14.75 2.64
N PHE A 150 28.32 -13.78 3.17
CA PHE A 150 28.67 -12.37 3.13
C PHE A 150 28.10 -11.60 4.31
N SER A 151 28.71 -10.45 4.61
CA SER A 151 28.23 -9.50 5.60
C SER A 151 28.18 -8.08 5.04
N PHE A 152 27.45 -7.19 5.71
CA PHE A 152 27.38 -5.77 5.40
C PHE A 152 27.85 -4.94 6.60
N SER A 153 28.52 -3.83 6.33
CA SER A 153 29.02 -2.90 7.34
C SER A 153 28.41 -1.52 7.12
N GLU A 154 28.10 -0.82 8.21
CA GLU A 154 27.62 0.57 8.15
C GLU A 154 28.67 1.54 7.57
N PHE A 155 29.95 1.18 7.65
CA PHE A 155 31.06 1.97 7.07
C PHE A 155 31.11 1.91 5.54
N ALA A 156 30.46 0.92 4.92
CA ALA A 156 30.36 0.79 3.48
C ALA A 156 28.97 0.27 3.06
N PRO A 157 27.92 1.11 3.15
CA PRO A 157 26.56 0.71 2.81
C PRO A 157 26.47 0.24 1.35
N GLY A 158 25.87 -0.95 1.15
CA GLY A 158 25.72 -1.54 -0.18
C GLY A 158 26.94 -2.31 -0.70
N MET A 159 28.06 -2.34 0.03
CA MET A 159 29.22 -3.17 -0.32
C MET A 159 29.21 -4.48 0.48
N PRO A 160 29.01 -5.65 -0.16
CA PRO A 160 29.10 -6.93 0.53
C PRO A 160 30.57 -7.29 0.82
N PHE A 161 30.82 -7.75 2.04
CA PHE A 161 32.09 -8.35 2.44
C PHE A 161 31.94 -9.86 2.40
N TYR A 162 32.51 -10.49 1.36
CA TYR A 162 32.44 -11.93 1.17
C TYR A 162 33.35 -12.67 2.16
N ALA A 163 32.82 -13.74 2.75
CA ALA A 163 33.58 -14.68 3.54
C ALA A 163 34.34 -15.67 2.64
N HIS A 164 35.11 -16.57 3.23
CA HIS A 164 35.91 -17.54 2.47
C HIS A 164 35.08 -18.52 1.64
N ASN A 165 33.86 -18.83 2.09
CA ASN A 165 32.87 -19.67 1.42
C ASN A 165 31.86 -18.87 0.56
N GLY A 166 32.15 -17.58 0.34
CA GLY A 166 31.28 -16.58 -0.29
C GLY A 166 31.29 -16.57 -1.80
#